data_AF-A0A5Q0H5W2-F1
#
_entry.id   AF-A0A5Q0H5W2-F1
#
_cell.length_a   1.000
_cell.length_b   1.000
_cell.length_c   1.000
_cell.angle_alpha   90.00
_cell.angle_beta   90.00
_cell.angle_gamma   90.00
#
_symmetry.space_group_name_H-M   'P 1'
#
loop_
_entity.id
_entity.type
_entity.pdbx_description
1 polymer ?
#
loop_
_entity_poly.entity_id
_entity_poly.type
_entity_poly.pdbx_seq_one_letter_code
_entity_poly.pdbx_strand_id
1 'polypeptide(L)' 'MSAPTVREHVEHALEEVEFPATKDDLMDAAIRKGEATAIQALRELPETDYADRHAVLKAVGDR' A
#
# COMPACT_ATOMS: atom_id res chain seq x y z
N MET A 1 15.35 -17.52 6.08
CA MET A 1 14.89 -16.38 5.26
C MET A 1 13.40 -16.28 5.47
N SER A 2 12.92 -15.33 6.27
CA SER A 2 11.48 -15.11 6.42
C SER A 2 10.95 -14.52 5.11
N ALA A 3 9.76 -14.96 4.68
CA ALA A 3 9.09 -14.32 3.56
C ALA A 3 8.73 -12.88 3.95
N PRO A 4 8.89 -11.90 3.04
CA PRO A 4 8.48 -10.53 3.30
C PRO A 4 6.98 -10.47 3.63
N THR A 5 6.64 -9.60 4.57
CA THR A 5 5.25 -9.42 5.02
C THR A 5 4.46 -8.56 4.04
N VAL A 6 3.13 -8.64 4.10
CA VAL A 6 2.25 -7.75 3.32
C VAL A 6 2.60 -6.27 3.58
N ARG A 7 2.93 -5.92 4.82
CA ARG A 7 3.36 -4.56 5.20
C ARG A 7 4.60 -4.12 4.43
N GLU A 8 5.62 -4.96 4.34
CA GLU A 8 6.87 -4.64 3.63
C GLU A 8 6.63 -4.47 2.12
N HIS A 9 5.79 -5.32 1.52
CA HIS A 9 5.39 -5.16 0.11
C HIS A 9 4.67 -3.85 -0.14
N VAL A 10 3.74 -3.46 0.74
CA VAL A 10 3.03 -2.17 0.65
C VAL A 10 3.99 -1.01 0.90
N GLU A 11 4.89 -1.11 1.86
CA GLU A 11 5.88 -0.07 2.13
C GLU A 11 6.79 0.19 0.93
N HIS A 12 7.28 -0.88 0.30
CA HIS A 12 8.08 -0.79 -0.93
C HIS A 12 7.27 -0.22 -2.12
N ALA A 13 6.02 -0.68 -2.30
CA ALA A 13 5.13 -0.20 -3.35
C ALA A 13 4.88 1.31 -3.27
N LEU A 14 4.84 1.86 -2.06
CA LEU A 14 4.49 3.25 -1.80
C LEU A 14 5.70 4.19 -1.72
N GLU A 15 6.94 3.71 -1.91
CA GLU A 15 8.17 4.53 -1.78
C GLU A 15 8.11 5.87 -2.52
N GLU A 16 7.53 5.88 -3.71
CA GLU A 16 7.45 7.04 -4.59
C GLU A 16 6.09 7.76 -4.55
N VAL A 17 5.21 7.41 -3.60
CA VAL A 17 3.91 8.07 -3.45
C VAL A 17 4.06 9.34 -2.63
N GLU A 18 3.59 10.45 -3.21
CA GLU A 18 3.40 11.70 -2.49
C GLU A 18 2.06 11.68 -1.77
N PHE A 19 2.05 12.05 -0.49
CA PHE A 19 0.85 12.10 0.33
C PHE A 19 0.40 13.56 0.52
N PRO A 20 -0.92 13.85 0.64
CA PRO A 20 -2.02 12.89 0.75
C PRO A 20 -2.34 12.18 -0.58
N ALA A 21 -2.69 10.90 -0.51
CA ALA A 21 -2.95 10.05 -1.66
C ALA A 21 -4.28 9.30 -1.50
N THR A 22 -5.00 9.11 -2.60
CA THR A 22 -6.24 8.32 -2.62
C THR A 22 -5.93 6.83 -2.73
N LYS A 23 -6.91 5.97 -2.46
CA LYS A 23 -6.78 4.52 -2.72
C LYS A 23 -6.32 4.22 -4.14
N ASP A 24 -6.83 4.94 -5.13
CA ASP A 24 -6.47 4.74 -6.54
C ASP A 24 -5.00 5.10 -6.81
N ASP A 25 -4.50 6.19 -6.21
CA ASP A 25 -3.07 6.57 -6.32
C ASP A 25 -2.14 5.50 -5.72
N LEU A 26 -2.54 4.91 -4.58
CA LEU A 26 -1.82 3.82 -3.93
C LEU A 26 -1.82 2.56 -4.81
N MET A 27 -2.97 2.22 -5.39
CA MET A 27 -3.13 1.09 -6.30
C MET A 27 -2.28 1.26 -7.55
N ASP A 28 -2.29 2.45 -8.15
CA ASP A 28 -1.48 2.76 -9.32
C ASP A 28 0.02 2.66 -9.01
N ALA A 29 0.45 3.13 -7.84
CA ALA A 29 1.84 2.97 -7.41
C ALA A 29 2.24 1.50 -7.26
N ALA A 30 1.40 0.68 -6.63
CA ALA A 30 1.65 -0.75 -6.48
C ALA A 30 1.65 -1.49 -7.83
N ILE A 31 0.78 -1.10 -8.76
CA ILE A 31 0.76 -1.62 -10.14
C ILE A 31 2.04 -1.25 -10.89
N ARG A 32 2.51 0.01 -10.79
CA ARG A 32 3.76 0.45 -11.42
C ARG A 32 4.98 -0.33 -10.91
N LYS A 33 4.99 -0.67 -9.62
CA LYS A 33 6.06 -1.48 -8.99
C LYS A 33 5.91 -2.98 -9.24
N GLY A 34 4.75 -3.45 -9.70
CA GLY A 34 4.47 -4.87 -9.92
C GLY A 34 4.24 -5.67 -8.64
N GLU A 35 3.89 -5.00 -7.54
CA GLU A 35 3.74 -5.60 -6.21
C GLU A 35 2.36 -6.23 -6.02
N ALA A 36 2.15 -7.44 -6.55
CA ALA A 36 0.86 -8.13 -6.52
C ALA A 36 0.26 -8.27 -5.10
N THR A 37 1.11 -8.52 -4.10
CA THR A 37 0.71 -8.60 -2.69
C THR A 37 0.18 -7.25 -2.18
N ALA A 38 0.88 -6.16 -2.50
CA ALA A 38 0.44 -4.82 -2.14
C ALA A 38 -0.87 -4.46 -2.84
N ILE A 39 -1.03 -4.80 -4.12
CA ILE A 39 -2.27 -4.56 -4.89
C ILE A 39 -3.45 -5.27 -4.22
N GLN A 40 -3.31 -6.53 -3.80
CA GLN A 40 -4.39 -7.25 -3.10
C GLN A 40 -4.74 -6.58 -1.78
N ALA A 41 -3.75 -6.20 -0.98
CA ALA A 41 -3.95 -5.54 0.29
C ALA A 41 -4.62 -4.17 0.15
N LEU A 42 -4.13 -3.34 -0.79
CA LEU A 42 -4.66 -2.01 -1.08
C LEU A 42 -6.09 -2.08 -1.66
N ARG A 43 -6.44 -3.16 -2.37
CA ARG A 43 -7.80 -3.34 -2.91
C ARG A 43 -8.87 -3.48 -1.83
N GLU A 44 -8.54 -4.07 -0.69
CA GLU A 44 -9.45 -4.22 0.46
C GLU A 44 -9.63 -2.94 1.27
N LEU A 45 -8.79 -1.93 1.04
CA LEU A 45 -8.86 -0.67 1.76
C LEU A 45 -10.13 0.14 1.43
N PRO A 46 -10.65 0.92 2.39
CA PRO A 46 -11.74 1.86 2.13
C PRO A 46 -11.31 2.94 1.13
N GLU A 47 -12.29 3.42 0.34
CA GLU A 47 -12.09 4.59 -0.54
C GLU A 47 -12.08 5.85 0.32
N THR A 48 -10.89 6.24 0.77
CA THR A 48 -10.63 7.44 1.55
C THR A 48 -9.28 8.03 1.14
N ASP A 49 -9.07 9.29 1.50
CA ASP A 49 -7.78 9.93 1.38
C ASP A 49 -6.88 9.50 2.54
N TYR A 50 -5.68 9.07 2.21
CA TYR A 50 -4.65 8.71 3.17
C TYR A 50 -3.68 9.88 3.33
N ALA A 51 -3.55 10.38 4.56
CA ALA A 51 -2.70 11.53 4.86
C ALA A 51 -1.20 11.23 4.81
N ASP A 52 -0.83 9.96 5.06
CA ASP A 52 0.55 9.51 5.06
C ASP A 52 0.62 7.99 4.85
N ARG A 53 1.83 7.49 4.63
CA ARG A 53 2.13 6.06 4.47
C ARG A 53 1.73 5.25 5.71
N HIS A 54 1.89 5.80 6.90
CA HIS A 54 1.59 5.08 8.14
C HIS A 54 0.10 4.77 8.28
N ALA A 55 -0.77 5.70 7.85
CA ALA A 55 -2.21 5.49 7.78
C ALA A 55 -2.58 4.33 6.86
N VAL A 56 -1.90 4.20 5.72
CA VAL A 56 -2.09 3.08 4.78
C VAL A 56 -1.65 1.76 5.42
N LEU A 57 -0.43 1.70 5.98
CA LEU A 57 0.10 0.47 6.60
C LEU A 57 -0.74 0.02 7.80
N LYS A 58 -1.30 0.97 8.56
CA LYS A 58 -2.24 0.70 9.64
C LYS A 58 -3.57 0.13 9.13
N ALA A 59 -4.04 0.61 7.98
CA ALA A 59 -5.29 0.15 7.39
C ALA A 59 -5.18 -1.26 6.77
N VAL A 60 -4.00 -1.61 6.23
CA VAL A 60 -3.72 -2.96 5.70
C VAL A 60 -3.62 -4.01 6.82
N GLY A 61 -2.98 -3.66 7.95
CA GLY A 61 -2.81 -4.55 9.10
C GLY A 61 -1.73 -5.63 8.91
N ASP A 62 -1.27 -6.23 10.03
CA ASP A 62 -0.34 -7.38 10.04
C ASP A 62 -1.09 -8.70 9.80
N ARG A 63 -1.76 -8.81 8.65
CA ARG A 63 -2.48 -10.03 8.25
C ARG A 63 -1.55 -11.09 7.66
#